data_AF-G7V6W4-F1
#
_entry.id   AF-G7V6W4-F1
#
_cell.length_a   1.000
_cell.length_b   1.000
_cell.length_c   1.000
_cell.angle_alpha   90.00
_cell.angle_beta   90.00
_cell.angle_gamma   90.00
#
_symmetry.space_group_name_H-M   'P 1'
#
loop_
_entity.id
_entity.type
_entity.pdbx_description
1 polymer ?
#
loop_
_entity_poly.entity_id
_entity_poly.type
_entity_poly.pdbx_seq_one_letter_code
_entity_poly.pdbx_strand_id
1 'polypeptide(L)'
;MCRVITPDSIGHEHLDDPLSIAELLRETLAEELHSMNDVVARWHMIEDQEIKHALSHVIEYKQKGIRLLWSSLEKLEEKVMTEESEGHSHEHTHPHTH
;
A
#
# COMPACT_ATOMS: atom_id res chain seq x y z
N MET A 1 20.39 -37.97 -5.71
CA MET A 1 19.66 -37.35 -4.58
C MET A 1 19.54 -35.87 -4.88
N CYS A 2 18.36 -35.42 -5.34
CA CYS A 2 18.12 -34.01 -5.64
C CYS A 2 17.98 -33.24 -4.33
N ARG A 3 18.76 -32.17 -4.19
CA ARG A 3 18.75 -31.30 -3.02
C ARG A 3 17.52 -30.38 -3.14
N VAL A 4 16.44 -30.74 -2.47
CA VAL A 4 15.27 -29.88 -2.30
C VAL A 4 15.73 -28.72 -1.42
N ILE A 5 15.80 -27.52 -2.01
CA ILE A 5 15.95 -26.27 -1.26
C ILE A 5 14.52 -25.88 -0.88
N THR A 6 14.03 -26.42 0.23
CA THR A 6 12.92 -25.78 0.94
C THR A 6 13.46 -24.46 1.48
N PRO A 7 12.89 -23.29 1.14
CA PRO A 7 13.23 -22.08 1.84
C PRO A 7 12.91 -22.31 3.32
N ASP A 8 13.95 -22.32 4.15
CA ASP A 8 13.80 -22.33 5.59
C ASP A 8 13.13 -21.03 6.01
N SER A 9 12.06 -21.16 6.80
CA SER A 9 11.24 -20.10 7.40
C SER A 9 10.39 -19.27 6.42
N ILE A 10 9.07 -19.48 6.50
CA ILE A 10 8.08 -18.41 6.26
C ILE A 10 8.21 -17.48 7.49
N GLY A 11 9.30 -16.73 7.55
CA GLY A 11 9.45 -15.64 8.50
C GLY A 11 8.62 -14.48 7.98
N HIS A 12 7.82 -13.84 8.84
CA HIS A 12 7.30 -12.52 8.53
C HIS A 12 8.50 -11.58 8.42
N GLU A 13 9.00 -11.37 7.20
CA GLU A 13 10.05 -10.40 6.96
C GLU A 13 9.46 -9.03 7.32
N HIS A 14 10.01 -8.44 8.38
CA HIS A 14 9.68 -7.07 8.76
C HIS A 14 10.23 -6.17 7.67
N LEU A 15 9.32 -5.61 6.85
CA LEU A 15 9.69 -4.62 5.87
C LEU A 15 9.84 -3.29 6.59
N ASP A 16 11.09 -2.90 6.82
CA ASP A 16 11.44 -1.57 7.34
C ASP A 16 11.77 -0.59 6.20
N ASP A 17 11.95 -1.10 4.98
CA ASP A 17 12.21 -0.29 3.78
C ASP A 17 10.93 0.44 3.31
N PRO A 18 10.94 1.78 3.24
CA PRO A 18 9.77 2.56 2.84
C PRO A 18 9.21 2.21 1.46
N LEU A 19 10.05 1.84 0.49
CA LEU A 19 9.60 1.50 -0.86
C LEU A 19 8.86 0.16 -0.86
N SER A 20 9.37 -0.82 -0.10
CA SER A 20 8.74 -2.12 0.11
C SER A 20 7.40 -1.98 0.83
N ILE A 21 7.30 -1.12 1.85
CA ILE A 21 6.02 -0.81 2.51
C ILE A 21 5.04 -0.13 1.53
N ALA A 22 5.53 0.76 0.67
CA ALA A 22 4.70 1.41 -0.34
C ALA A 22 4.15 0.41 -1.37
N GLU A 23 4.95 -0.58 -1.76
CA GLU A 23 4.51 -1.68 -2.64
C GLU A 23 3.37 -2.47 -2.01
N LEU A 24 3.51 -2.91 -0.75
CA LEU A 24 2.42 -3.60 -0.04
C LEU A 24 1.14 -2.76 0.06
N LEU A 25 1.27 -1.46 0.30
CA LEU A 25 0.11 -0.56 0.33
C LEU A 25 -0.55 -0.43 -1.05
N ARG A 26 0.22 -0.40 -2.14
CA ARG A 26 -0.32 -0.37 -3.51
C ARG A 26 -1.02 -1.68 -3.86
N GLU A 27 -0.47 -2.83 -3.48
CA GLU A 27 -1.12 -4.13 -3.64
C GLU A 27 -2.45 -4.19 -2.88
N THR A 28 -2.42 -3.81 -1.59
CA THR A 28 -3.62 -3.75 -0.74
C THR A 28 -4.68 -2.81 -1.33
N LEU A 29 -4.27 -1.64 -1.86
CA LEU A 29 -5.18 -0.70 -2.51
C LEU A 29 -5.83 -1.31 -3.76
N ALA A 30 -5.05 -2.03 -4.58
CA ALA A 30 -5.55 -2.71 -5.78
C ALA A 30 -6.58 -3.79 -5.43
N GLU A 31 -6.32 -4.58 -4.39
CA GLU A 31 -7.25 -5.59 -3.87
C GLU A 31 -8.54 -4.96 -3.35
N GLU A 32 -8.45 -3.88 -2.58
CA GLU A 32 -9.64 -3.19 -2.06
C GLU A 32 -10.47 -2.53 -3.17
N LEU A 33 -9.83 -1.95 -4.19
CA LEU A 33 -10.51 -1.42 -5.37
C LEU A 33 -11.23 -2.53 -6.15
N HIS A 34 -10.58 -3.68 -6.33
CA HIS A 34 -11.20 -4.83 -6.97
C HIS A 34 -12.40 -5.34 -6.15
N SER A 35 -12.22 -5.51 -4.84
CA SER A 35 -13.29 -5.92 -3.91
C SER A 35 -14.46 -4.93 -3.91
N MET A 36 -14.20 -3.62 -4.00
CA MET A 36 -15.25 -2.60 -4.09
C MET A 36 -16.03 -2.70 -5.42
N ASN A 37 -15.34 -2.89 -6.54
CA ASN A 37 -15.99 -3.10 -7.84
C ASN A 37 -16.97 -4.29 -7.79
N ASP A 38 -16.54 -5.35 -7.13
CA ASP A 38 -17.32 -6.56 -6.88
C ASP A 38 -18.60 -6.31 -6.07
N VAL A 39 -18.55 -5.45 -5.05
CA VAL A 39 -19.72 -5.06 -4.25
C VAL A 39 -20.66 -4.17 -5.08
N VAL A 40 -20.11 -3.22 -5.83
CA VAL A 40 -20.89 -2.32 -6.71
C VAL A 40 -21.61 -3.11 -7.81
N ALA A 41 -20.96 -4.10 -8.42
CA ALA A 41 -21.59 -4.98 -9.40
C ALA A 41 -22.80 -5.72 -8.80
N ARG A 42 -22.65 -6.29 -7.60
CA ARG A 42 -23.75 -6.97 -6.89
C ARG A 42 -24.87 -6.00 -6.53
N TRP A 43 -24.54 -4.78 -6.10
CA TRP A 43 -25.52 -3.72 -5.83
C TRP A 43 -26.38 -3.36 -7.06
N HIS A 44 -25.78 -3.37 -8.26
CA HIS A 44 -26.52 -3.14 -9.50
C HIS A 44 -27.41 -4.32 -9.92
N MET A 45 -27.00 -5.55 -9.61
CA MET A 45 -27.72 -6.78 -9.99
C MET A 45 -28.90 -7.11 -9.07
N ILE A 46 -28.87 -6.66 -7.81
CA ILE A 46 -29.90 -6.96 -6.82
C ILE A 46 -31.03 -5.93 -6.92
N GLU A 47 -32.27 -6.40 -6.96
CA GLU A 47 -33.47 -5.55 -6.99
C GLU A 47 -34.05 -5.27 -5.59
N ASP A 48 -33.77 -6.15 -4.63
CA ASP A 48 -34.23 -6.03 -3.25
C ASP A 48 -33.67 -4.75 -2.60
N GLN A 49 -34.56 -3.86 -2.19
CA GLN A 49 -34.20 -2.53 -1.70
C GLN A 49 -33.53 -2.55 -0.32
N GLU A 50 -33.89 -3.49 0.54
CA GLU A 50 -33.27 -3.64 1.86
C GLU A 50 -31.82 -4.11 1.69
N ILE A 51 -31.60 -5.11 0.84
CA ILE A 51 -30.26 -5.61 0.53
C ILE A 51 -29.43 -4.54 -0.18
N LYS A 52 -29.99 -3.79 -1.13
CA LYS A 52 -29.29 -2.66 -1.77
C LYS A 52 -28.88 -1.59 -0.76
N HIS A 53 -29.75 -1.26 0.20
CA HIS A 53 -29.43 -0.30 1.24
C HIS A 53 -28.26 -0.79 2.10
N ALA A 54 -28.27 -2.06 2.50
CA ALA A 54 -27.15 -2.67 3.22
C ALA A 54 -25.84 -2.63 2.40
N LEU A 55 -25.89 -2.95 1.11
CA LEU A 55 -24.73 -2.89 0.22
C LEU A 55 -24.21 -1.45 0.02
N SER A 56 -25.07 -0.44 0.03
CA SER A 56 -24.63 0.97 0.01
C SER A 56 -23.75 1.30 1.22
N HIS A 57 -24.10 0.83 2.43
CA HIS A 57 -23.25 1.01 3.61
C HIS A 57 -21.89 0.31 3.48
N VAL A 58 -21.86 -0.88 2.87
CA VAL A 58 -20.60 -1.59 2.60
C VAL A 58 -19.73 -0.82 1.61
N ILE A 59 -20.32 -0.25 0.56
CA ILE A 59 -19.62 0.60 -0.41
C ILE A 59 -19.03 1.84 0.29
N GLU A 60 -19.82 2.53 1.11
CA GLU A 60 -19.34 3.70 1.86
C GLU A 60 -18.20 3.34 2.82
N TYR A 61 -18.29 2.19 3.49
CA TYR A 61 -17.23 1.69 4.37
C TYR A 61 -15.95 1.43 3.58
N LYS A 62 -16.02 0.73 2.45
CA LYS A 62 -14.86 0.47 1.59
C LYS A 62 -14.25 1.74 1.03
N GLN A 63 -15.06 2.71 0.61
CA GLN A 63 -14.57 4.02 0.17
C GLN A 63 -13.79 4.78 1.25
N LYS A 64 -14.18 4.64 2.52
CA LYS A 64 -13.41 5.21 3.65
C LYS A 64 -12.08 4.48 3.82
N GLY A 65 -12.09 3.14 3.77
CA GLY A 65 -10.87 2.33 3.82
C GLY A 65 -9.86 2.67 2.72
N ILE A 66 -10.32 2.72 1.46
CA ILE A 66 -9.50 3.08 0.30
C ILE A 66 -8.89 4.48 0.46
N ARG A 67 -9.67 5.46 0.94
CA ARG A 67 -9.15 6.81 1.21
C ARG A 67 -8.05 6.83 2.28
N LEU A 68 -8.21 6.03 3.34
CA LEU A 68 -7.20 5.90 4.38
C LEU A 68 -5.92 5.26 3.85
N LEU A 69 -6.04 4.17 3.07
CA LEU A 69 -4.91 3.51 2.42
C LEU A 69 -4.16 4.47 1.48
N TRP A 70 -4.90 5.17 0.62
CA TRP A 70 -4.33 6.18 -0.29
C TRP A 70 -3.58 7.27 0.47
N SER A 71 -4.19 7.86 1.50
CA SER A 71 -3.53 8.90 2.31
C SER A 71 -2.30 8.40 3.07
N SER A 72 -2.23 7.10 3.36
CA SER A 72 -1.08 6.50 4.03
C SER A 72 0.06 6.27 3.04
N LEU A 73 -0.26 5.84 1.82
CA LEU A 73 0.68 5.72 0.72
C LEU A 73 1.29 7.08 0.35
N GLU A 74 0.45 8.11 0.17
CA GLU A 74 0.89 9.47 -0.16
C GLU A 74 1.89 10.02 0.89
N LYS A 75 1.59 9.86 2.17
CA LYS A 75 2.49 10.28 3.27
C LYS A 75 3.80 9.50 3.29
N LEU A 76 3.78 8.23 2.89
CA LEU A 76 4.99 7.41 2.85
C LEU A 76 5.88 7.81 1.67
N GLU A 77 5.29 8.00 0.50
CA GLU A 77 6.00 8.45 -0.70
C GLU A 77 6.59 9.86 -0.50
N GLU A 78 5.85 10.78 0.12
CA GLU A 78 6.36 12.11 0.47
C GLU A 78 7.61 12.03 1.37
N LYS A 79 7.59 11.16 2.38
CA LYS A 79 8.74 10.96 3.29
C LYS A 79 9.98 10.48 2.54
N VAL A 80 9.82 9.47 1.68
CA VAL A 80 10.94 8.93 0.87
C VAL A 80 11.56 10.03 0.01
N MET A 81 10.72 10.82 -0.67
CA MET A 81 11.20 11.92 -1.52
C MET A 81 11.92 13.02 -0.71
N THR A 82 11.46 13.31 0.51
CA THR A 82 12.13 14.29 1.39
C THR A 82 13.46 13.77 1.96
N GLU A 83 13.52 12.50 2.37
CA GLU A 83 14.73 11.89 2.94
C GLU A 83 15.83 11.72 1.89
N GLU A 84 15.47 11.38 0.64
CA GLU A 84 16.42 11.32 -0.49
C GLU A 84 17.00 12.70 -0.85
N SER A 85 16.23 13.78 -0.64
CA SER A 85 16.67 15.16 -0.86
C SER A 85 17.63 15.67 0.21
N GLU A 86 17.51 15.22 1.47
CA GLU A 86 18.40 15.63 2.56
C GLU A 86 19.74 14.85 2.53
N GLY A 87 19.73 13.61 2.05
CA GLY A 87 20.91 12.75 1.94
C GLY A 87 21.95 13.16 0.88
N HIS A 88 21.63 14.05 -0.05
CA HIS A 88 22.56 14.53 -1.10
C HIS A 88 23.39 15.76 -0.70
N SER A 89 23.31 16.24 0.55
CA SER A 89 23.94 17.50 0.97
C SER A 89 25.26 17.36 1.74
N HIS A 90 25.72 16.15 2.06
CA HIS A 90 26.94 15.96 2.85
C HIS A 90 27.81 14.81 2.35
N GLU A 91 28.81 15.15 1.52
CA GLU A 91 30.18 14.58 1.40
C GLU A 91 30.69 14.84 -0.04
N HIS A 92 31.81 15.54 -0.33
CA HIS A 92 33.17 15.42 0.22
C HIS A 92 34.13 16.56 -0.29
N THR A 93 34.90 17.17 0.66
CA THR A 93 36.37 17.50 0.62
C THR A 93 36.93 18.61 -0.33
N HIS A 94 37.91 19.48 -0.02
CA HIS A 94 39.03 19.56 0.96
C HIS A 94 39.38 21.03 1.38
N PRO A 95 40.03 21.25 2.54
CA PRO A 95 40.64 22.54 2.87
C PRO A 95 42.03 22.67 2.19
N HIS A 96 42.20 23.64 1.29
CA HIS A 96 43.52 24.00 0.79
C HIS A 96 44.22 24.94 1.78
N THR A 97 45.27 24.42 2.41
CA THR A 97 46.31 25.19 3.10
C THR A 97 47.42 25.47 2.09
N HIS A 98 47.69 26.75 1.77
CA HIS A 98 49.03 27.24 1.48
C HIS A 98 49.10 28.78 1.52
#